data_AF-A0AAU6WRR2-F1
#
_entry.id   AF-A0AAU6WRR2-F1
#
_cell.length_a   1.000
_cell.length_b   1.000
_cell.length_c   1.000
_cell.angle_alpha   90.00
_cell.angle_beta   90.00
_cell.angle_gamma   90.00
#
_symmetry.space_group_name_H-M   'P 1'
#
loop_
_entity.id
_entity.type
_entity.pdbx_description
1 polymer ?
#
loop_
_entity_poly.entity_id
_entity_poly.type
_entity_poly.pdbx_seq_one_letter_code
_entity_poly.pdbx_strand_id
1 'polypeptide(L)'
;MIETFIENNPRISQLKEESSFVIREKGDDISHLMTETLANLYFEQKLYTKAIKAFEILIRKTPEKKKYYEGKIQEIKDFRTKG
;
A
#
# COMPACT_ATOMS: atom_id res chain seq x y z
N MET A 1 -35.26 -36.53 -20.09
CA MET A 1 -34.39 -37.44 -19.31
C MET A 1 -33.01 -36.80 -19.30
N ILE A 2 -32.44 -36.60 -18.11
CA ILE A 2 -31.22 -35.82 -17.86
C ILE A 2 -30.04 -36.77 -17.98
N GLU A 3 -29.63 -37.07 -19.21
CA GLU A 3 -28.52 -37.99 -19.44
C GLU A 3 -27.47 -37.26 -20.28
N THR A 4 -26.29 -37.14 -19.69
CA THR A 4 -25.02 -36.76 -20.33
C THR A 4 -24.68 -35.27 -20.42
N PHE A 5 -24.74 -34.56 -19.28
CA PHE A 5 -24.17 -33.20 -19.14
C PHE A 5 -23.05 -33.11 -18.08
N ILE A 6 -22.35 -34.22 -17.81
CA ILE A 6 -21.17 -34.24 -16.93
C ILE A 6 -20.08 -35.07 -17.63
N GLU A 7 -19.38 -34.48 -18.60
CA GLU A 7 -18.06 -34.98 -19.01
C GLU A 7 -17.32 -33.96 -19.87
N ASN A 8 -16.97 -32.83 -19.26
CA ASN A 8 -15.79 -32.08 -19.64
C ASN A 8 -15.21 -31.51 -18.35
N ASN A 9 -14.55 -32.39 -17.62
CA ASN A 9 -13.59 -32.02 -16.58
C ASN A 9 -12.26 -31.77 -17.32
N PRO A 10 -11.94 -30.54 -17.76
CA PRO A 10 -10.58 -30.25 -18.16
C PRO A 10 -9.75 -30.48 -16.90
N ARG A 11 -9.03 -31.60 -16.85
CA ARG A 11 -7.93 -31.79 -15.91
C ARG A 11 -7.04 -30.57 -16.10
N ILE A 12 -7.09 -29.65 -15.13
CA ILE A 12 -6.19 -28.51 -15.07
C ILE A 12 -4.80 -29.14 -15.02
N SER A 13 -4.14 -29.14 -16.18
CA SER A 13 -2.81 -29.71 -16.35
C SER A 13 -1.91 -28.95 -15.39
N GLN A 14 -1.35 -29.67 -14.42
CA GLN A 14 -0.43 -29.09 -13.45
C GLN A 14 0.75 -28.47 -14.21
N LEU A 15 0.85 -27.16 -14.08
CA LEU A 15 2.05 -26.31 -14.02
C LEU A 15 3.29 -26.82 -14.80
N LYS A 16 3.62 -26.12 -15.89
CA LYS A 16 5.00 -25.80 -16.26
C LYS A 16 5.11 -24.27 -16.22
N GLU A 17 5.78 -23.68 -15.22
CA GLU A 17 7.21 -23.33 -15.27
C GLU A 17 7.57 -22.71 -16.64
N GLU A 18 7.92 -21.44 -16.81
CA GLU A 18 8.34 -20.39 -15.88
C GLU A 18 7.95 -19.04 -16.50
N SER A 19 6.86 -18.43 -16.05
CA SER A 19 6.91 -16.98 -15.95
C SER A 19 7.52 -16.70 -14.59
N SER A 20 8.85 -16.67 -14.56
CA SER A 20 9.55 -15.76 -13.66
C SER A 20 9.08 -14.33 -14.00
N PHE A 21 7.83 -14.01 -13.67
CA PHE A 21 7.54 -12.74 -13.08
C PHE A 21 8.37 -12.75 -11.79
N VAL A 22 9.65 -12.38 -11.96
CA VAL A 22 10.29 -11.58 -10.96
C VAL A 22 9.31 -10.43 -10.83
N ILE A 23 8.43 -10.52 -9.85
CA ILE A 23 7.89 -9.36 -9.20
C ILE A 23 9.15 -8.71 -8.65
N ARG A 24 9.88 -7.99 -9.52
CA ARG A 24 10.81 -6.97 -9.09
C ARG A 24 9.91 -6.18 -8.16
N GLU A 25 10.25 -6.14 -6.88
CA GLU A 25 9.55 -5.34 -5.88
C GLU A 25 9.54 -3.86 -6.34
N LYS A 26 8.71 -3.54 -7.33
CA LYS A 26 8.12 -2.23 -7.55
C LYS A 26 6.85 -2.17 -6.68
N GLY A 27 6.86 -2.84 -5.53
CA GLY A 27 5.73 -3.03 -4.64
C GLY A 27 5.42 -1.83 -3.75
N ASP A 28 6.34 -0.87 -3.62
CA ASP A 28 6.22 0.15 -2.57
C ASP A 28 6.57 1.58 -2.98
N ASP A 29 6.92 1.88 -4.24
CA ASP A 29 7.15 3.27 -4.66
C ASP A 29 5.86 4.00 -5.02
N ILE A 30 4.88 3.93 -4.11
CA ILE A 30 3.70 4.80 -4.13
C ILE A 30 4.02 6.22 -3.65
N SER A 31 5.30 6.53 -3.48
CA SER A 31 5.81 7.86 -3.08
C SER A 31 5.24 8.97 -3.96
N HIS A 32 5.08 8.72 -5.26
CA HIS A 32 4.47 9.69 -6.16
C HIS A 32 2.97 9.94 -5.88
N LEU A 33 2.25 8.99 -5.28
CA LEU A 33 0.82 9.09 -4.96
C LEU A 33 0.55 9.76 -3.59
N MET A 34 1.58 10.05 -2.80
CA MET A 34 1.42 10.63 -1.47
C MET A 34 0.79 12.03 -1.54
N THR A 35 -0.31 12.19 -0.82
CA THR A 35 -1.11 13.43 -0.66
C THR A 35 -1.50 13.60 0.82
N GLU A 36 -1.87 14.82 1.22
CA GLU A 36 -2.31 15.11 2.60
C GLU A 36 -3.47 14.19 3.03
N THR A 37 -4.44 14.00 2.13
CA THR A 37 -5.58 13.11 2.34
C THR A 37 -5.16 11.65 2.52
N LEU A 38 -4.23 11.15 1.68
CA LEU A 38 -3.76 9.78 1.79
C LEU A 38 -2.95 9.54 3.08
N ALA A 39 -2.14 10.51 3.50
CA ALA A 39 -1.41 10.45 4.76
C ALA A 39 -2.36 10.42 5.97
N ASN A 40 -3.41 11.24 5.95
CA ASN A 40 -4.47 11.22 6.98
C ASN A 40 -5.23 9.89 6.98
N LEU A 41 -5.56 9.35 5.80
CA LEU A 41 -6.21 8.05 5.69
C LEU A 41 -5.36 6.93 6.32
N TYR A 42 -4.03 6.95 6.14
CA TYR A 42 -3.14 6.02 6.83
C TYR A 42 -3.18 6.20 8.36
N PHE A 43 -3.26 7.42 8.85
CA PHE A 43 -3.40 7.68 10.28
C PHE A 43 -4.73 7.14 10.84
N GLU A 44 -5.84 7.36 10.16
CA GLU A 44 -7.16 6.84 10.54
C GLU A 44 -7.19 5.30 10.58
N GLN A 45 -6.50 4.65 9.63
CA GLN A 45 -6.32 3.20 9.61
C GLN A 45 -5.31 2.69 10.65
N LYS A 46 -4.80 3.56 11.54
CA LYS A 46 -3.74 3.26 12.52
C LYS A 46 -2.43 2.76 11.89
N LEU A 47 -2.24 3.02 10.59
CA LEU A 47 -1.04 2.70 9.84
C LEU A 47 0.00 3.82 10.02
N TYR A 48 0.41 4.06 11.27
CA TYR A 48 1.26 5.19 11.65
C TYR A 48 2.58 5.24 10.89
N THR A 49 3.23 4.09 10.66
CA THR A 49 4.47 4.00 9.89
C THR A 49 4.28 4.48 8.44
N LYS A 50 3.14 4.16 7.82
CA LYS A 50 2.81 4.60 6.46
C LYS A 50 2.44 6.08 6.43
N ALA A 51 1.68 6.56 7.42
CA ALA A 51 1.34 7.97 7.55
C ALA A 51 2.60 8.85 7.70
N ILE A 52 3.55 8.44 8.54
CA ILE A 52 4.83 9.17 8.72
C ILE A 52 5.60 9.22 7.40
N LYS A 53 5.80 8.08 6.72
CA LYS A 53 6.47 8.03 5.42
C LYS A 53 5.78 8.93 4.38
N ALA A 54 4.45 8.94 4.35
CA ALA A 54 3.67 9.79 3.45
C ALA A 54 3.96 11.28 3.70
N PHE A 55 3.97 11.72 4.96
CA PHE A 55 4.32 13.09 5.32
C PHE A 55 5.78 13.43 5.03
N GLU A 56 6.73 12.50 5.22
CA GLU A 56 8.13 12.71 4.83
C GLU A 56 8.29 12.92 3.32
N ILE A 57 7.53 12.18 2.52
CA ILE A 57 7.53 12.33 1.06
C ILE A 57 6.88 13.66 0.65
N LEU A 58 5.82 14.07 1.34
CA LEU A 58 5.19 15.38 1.14
C LEU A 58 6.15 16.53 1.46
N ILE A 59 6.94 16.45 2.53
CA ILE A 59 7.98 17.45 2.84
C ILE A 59 8.96 17.61 1.68
N ARG A 60 9.37 16.51 1.05
CA ARG A 60 10.29 16.54 -0.10
C ARG A 60 9.66 17.15 -1.36
N LYS A 61 8.33 17.00 -1.53
CA LYS A 61 7.58 17.53 -2.68
C LYS A 61 7.15 18.98 -2.50
N THR A 62 6.70 19.35 -1.30
CA THR A 62 6.12 20.66 -0.95
C THR A 62 6.84 21.24 0.27
N PRO A 63 8.10 21.70 0.10
CA PRO A 63 8.92 22.21 1.20
C PRO A 63 8.32 23.45 1.88
N GLU A 64 7.46 24.21 1.18
CA GLU A 64 6.73 25.36 1.73
C GLU A 64 5.86 24.97 2.94
N LYS A 65 5.29 23.76 2.92
CA LYS A 65 4.48 23.20 3.99
C LYS A 65 5.27 22.28 4.93
N LYS A 66 6.60 22.27 4.85
CA LYS A 66 7.46 21.38 5.66
C LYS A 66 7.11 21.42 7.15
N LYS A 67 7.03 22.62 7.73
CA LYS A 67 6.76 22.82 9.16
C LYS A 67 5.39 22.24 9.57
N TYR A 68 4.40 22.31 8.68
CA TYR A 68 3.08 21.72 8.91
C TYR A 68 3.14 20.19 8.94
N TYR A 69 3.85 19.58 7.98
CA TYR A 69 4.02 18.11 7.94
C TYR A 69 4.87 17.59 9.09
N GLU A 70 5.92 18.30 9.50
CA GLU A 70 6.72 17.94 10.68
C GLU A 70 5.87 17.92 11.96
N GLY A 71 4.95 18.88 12.10
CA GLY A 71 3.97 18.88 13.20
C GLY A 71 3.05 17.65 13.18
N LYS A 72 2.55 17.27 12.00
CA LYS A 72 1.71 16.05 11.85
C LYS A 72 2.48 14.77 12.15
N ILE A 73 3.75 14.67 11.74
CA ILE A 73 4.60 13.53 12.07
C ILE A 73 4.79 13.40 13.58
N GLN A 74 5.03 14.51 14.29
CA GLN A 74 5.16 14.51 15.75
C GLN A 74 3.86 14.07 16.42
N GLU A 75 2.72 14.64 16.01
CA GLU A 75 1.38 14.23 16.50
C GLU A 75 1.18 12.72 16.35
N ILE A 76 1.48 12.15 15.17
CA ILE A 76 1.36 10.71 14.93
C ILE A 76 2.30 9.89 15.83
N LYS A 77 3.53 10.36 16.04
CA LYS A 77 4.51 9.70 16.93
C LYS A 77 4.04 9.71 18.38
N ASP A 78 3.54 10.84 18.86
CA ASP A 78 2.94 10.98 20.19
C ASP A 78 1.75 10.03 20.37
N PHE A 79 0.87 9.95 19.37
CA PHE A 79 -0.26 9.01 19.37
C PHE A 79 0.20 7.55 19.43
N ARG A 80 1.28 7.19 18.72
CA ARG A 80 1.84 5.84 18.75
C ARG A 80 2.48 5.50 20.09
N THR A 81 3.16 6.44 20.74
CA THR A 81 3.87 6.19 22.01
C THR A 81 2.93 6.19 23.22
N LYS A 82 1.78 6.85 23.13
CA LYS A 82 0.75 6.87 24.19
C LYS A 82 -0.23 5.70 24.15
N GLY A 83 -0.17 4.85 23.13
CA GLY A 83 -1.07 3.71 22.91
C GLY A 83 -0.54 2.38 23.42
#